data_AF-A0AA90QBR6-F1
#
_entry.id   AF-A0AA90QBR6-F1
#
_cell.length_a   1.000
_cell.length_b   1.000
_cell.length_c   1.000
_cell.angle_alpha   90.00
_cell.angle_beta   90.00
_cell.angle_gamma   90.00
#
_symmetry.space_group_name_H-M   'P 1'
#
loop_
_entity.id
_entity.type
_entity.pdbx_description
1 polymer ?
#
loop_
_entity_poly.entity_id
_entity_poly.type
_entity_poly.pdbx_seq_one_letter_code
_entity_poly.pdbx_strand_id
1 'polypeptide(L)'
;MNEDISAFDKYVNPDHVIGSARFAFHCAHPEVSYDDYRDNQRGEIRNRIQSKRINYLDTNAWKCLSDSERGKKTLTAGMVDFADTMNSDRVRTNCVFPIGSATIFELQSMDDPESMSAKQVGRETRPGRLISPSLQGTILGVLL
;
A
#
# COMPACT_ATOMS: atom_id res chain seq x y z
N MET A 1 -36.91 11.89 -17.88
CA MET A 1 -35.77 11.26 -18.56
C MET A 1 -34.68 11.14 -17.51
N ASN A 2 -34.36 9.92 -17.11
CA ASN A 2 -33.23 9.64 -16.23
C ASN A 2 -31.99 9.61 -17.12
N GLU A 3 -31.10 10.58 -16.95
CA GLU A 3 -29.76 10.50 -17.53
C GLU A 3 -28.97 9.51 -16.69
N ASP A 4 -28.64 8.37 -17.28
CA ASP A 4 -27.66 7.42 -16.76
C ASP A 4 -26.32 8.14 -16.64
N ILE A 5 -25.95 8.48 -15.41
CA ILE A 5 -24.63 9.01 -15.09
C ILE A 5 -23.62 7.92 -15.42
N SER A 6 -22.75 8.19 -16.40
CA SER A 6 -21.71 7.25 -16.81
C SER A 6 -20.76 7.02 -15.64
N ALA A 7 -20.38 5.77 -15.39
CA ALA A 7 -19.39 5.42 -14.36
C ALA A 7 -18.05 6.17 -14.53
N PHE A 8 -17.80 6.75 -15.71
CA PHE A 8 -16.67 7.63 -16.00
C PHE A 8 -16.76 9.03 -15.37
N ASP A 9 -17.95 9.57 -15.14
CA ASP A 9 -18.12 10.93 -14.62
C ASP A 9 -17.66 11.05 -13.16
N LYS A 10 -17.58 9.92 -12.44
CA LYS A 10 -16.97 9.87 -11.10
C LYS A 10 -15.46 10.15 -11.11
N TYR A 11 -14.80 10.01 -12.27
CA TYR A 11 -13.35 10.18 -12.43
C TYR A 11 -12.96 11.45 -13.17
N VAL A 12 -13.94 12.22 -13.65
CA VAL A 12 -13.76 13.48 -14.37
C VAL A 12 -14.49 14.58 -13.59
N ASN A 13 -13.81 15.18 -12.62
CA ASN A 13 -14.23 16.46 -12.09
C ASN A 13 -13.75 17.53 -13.09
N PRO A 14 -14.59 18.49 -13.53
CA PRO A 14 -14.21 19.49 -14.55
C PRO A 14 -12.91 20.26 -14.25
N ASP A 15 -12.51 20.35 -12.96
CA ASP A 15 -11.30 21.05 -12.53
C ASP A 15 -10.18 20.12 -12.00
N HIS A 16 -10.37 18.80 -12.01
CA HIS A 16 -9.36 17.85 -11.57
C HIS A 16 -9.63 16.43 -12.11
N VAL A 17 -8.87 16.03 -13.12
CA VAL A 17 -8.63 14.61 -13.37
C VAL A 17 -7.67 14.16 -12.27
N ILE A 18 -8.15 13.41 -11.25
CA ILE A 18 -7.24 12.65 -10.39
C ILE A 18 -6.77 11.45 -11.21
N GLY A 19 -5.97 11.74 -12.23
CA GLY A 19 -5.22 10.72 -12.93
C GLY A 19 -4.31 10.06 -11.91
N SER A 20 -4.16 8.75 -12.00
CA SER A 20 -3.03 8.09 -11.33
C SER A 20 -1.74 8.86 -11.64
N ALA A 21 -0.77 8.91 -10.73
CA ALA A 21 0.51 9.59 -10.98
C ALA A 21 1.15 9.17 -12.32
N ARG A 22 0.92 7.91 -12.72
CA ARG A 22 1.26 7.35 -14.03
C ARG A 22 0.56 8.03 -15.20
N PHE A 23 -0.74 8.29 -15.10
CA PHE A 23 -1.49 8.99 -16.15
C PHE A 23 -1.00 10.44 -16.28
N ALA A 24 -0.81 11.13 -15.16
CA ALA A 24 -0.26 12.48 -15.15
C ALA A 24 1.15 12.53 -15.77
N PHE A 25 1.99 11.53 -15.49
CA PHE A 25 3.30 11.39 -16.10
C PHE A 25 3.22 11.27 -17.63
N HIS A 26 2.39 10.38 -18.17
CA HIS A 26 2.27 10.22 -19.63
C HIS A 26 1.62 11.42 -20.33
N CYS A 27 0.75 12.17 -19.65
CA CYS A 27 0.26 13.44 -20.18
C CYS A 27 1.38 14.49 -20.30
N ALA A 28 2.34 14.49 -19.36
CA ALA A 28 3.48 15.41 -19.37
C ALA A 28 4.63 14.94 -20.29
N HIS A 29 4.73 13.64 -20.55
CA HIS A 29 5.80 12.98 -21.31
C HIS A 29 5.23 12.09 -22.43
N PRO A 30 4.57 12.67 -23.45
CA PRO A 30 3.97 11.89 -24.55
C PRO A 30 4.99 11.11 -25.38
N GLU A 31 6.27 11.50 -25.32
CA GLU A 31 7.41 10.81 -25.95
C GLU A 31 7.80 9.50 -25.27
N VAL A 32 7.42 9.31 -23.99
CA VAL A 32 7.77 8.12 -23.22
C VAL A 32 6.67 7.08 -23.39
N SER A 33 7.03 5.93 -23.97
CA SER A 33 6.09 4.82 -24.09
C SER A 33 5.72 4.26 -22.72
N TYR A 34 4.56 3.60 -22.65
CA TYR A 34 4.12 2.94 -21.44
C TYR A 34 5.11 1.85 -20.97
N ASP A 35 5.68 1.11 -21.91
CA ASP A 35 6.64 0.05 -21.59
C ASP A 35 7.96 0.63 -21.05
N ASP A 36 8.46 1.72 -21.65
CA ASP A 36 9.67 2.41 -21.15
C ASP A 36 9.46 2.97 -19.74
N TYR A 37 8.30 3.58 -19.47
CA TYR A 37 7.95 4.04 -18.13
C TYR A 37 7.95 2.89 -17.14
N ARG A 38 7.30 1.77 -17.47
CA ARG A 38 7.22 0.59 -16.60
C ARG A 38 8.60 0.01 -16.33
N ASP A 39 9.44 -0.09 -17.36
CA ASP A 39 10.77 -0.67 -17.24
C ASP A 39 11.70 0.26 -16.45
N ASN A 40 11.60 1.58 -16.62
CA ASN A 40 12.31 2.55 -15.78
C ASN A 40 11.87 2.43 -14.30
N GLN A 41 10.57 2.38 -14.03
CA GLN A 41 10.06 2.22 -12.66
C GLN A 41 10.54 0.90 -12.02
N ARG A 42 10.56 -0.20 -12.79
CA ARG A 42 11.12 -1.48 -12.34
C ARG A 42 12.62 -1.39 -12.08
N GLY A 43 13.35 -0.64 -12.91
CA GLY A 43 14.78 -0.35 -12.74
C GLY A 43 15.07 0.42 -11.46
N GLU A 44 14.35 1.52 -11.21
CA GLU A 44 14.46 2.34 -10.00
C GLU A 44 14.20 1.51 -8.74
N ILE A 45 13.14 0.70 -8.77
CA ILE A 45 12.80 -0.25 -7.71
C ILE A 45 13.96 -1.21 -7.47
N ARG A 46 14.46 -1.86 -8.52
CA ARG A 46 15.57 -2.82 -8.43
C ARG A 46 16.80 -2.18 -7.81
N ASN A 47 17.18 -0.99 -8.28
CA ASN A 47 18.34 -0.26 -7.78
C ASN A 47 18.18 0.13 -6.29
N ARG A 48 16.97 0.47 -5.85
CA ARG A 48 16.67 0.79 -4.45
C ARG A 48 16.74 -0.44 -3.53
N ILE A 49 16.43 -1.63 -4.03
CA ILE A 49 16.33 -2.84 -3.21
C ILE A 49 17.50 -3.81 -3.39
N GLN A 50 18.40 -3.59 -4.36
CA GLN A 50 19.48 -4.51 -4.72
C GLN A 50 20.40 -4.90 -3.55
N SER A 51 20.61 -3.98 -2.60
CA SER A 51 21.46 -4.20 -1.42
C SER A 51 20.69 -4.75 -0.22
N LYS A 52 19.38 -4.98 -0.35
CA LYS A 52 18.48 -5.36 0.74
C LYS A 52 18.09 -6.83 0.63
N ARG A 53 17.80 -7.45 1.78
CA ARG A 53 17.24 -8.80 1.86
C ARG A 53 15.74 -8.75 1.60
N ILE A 54 15.28 -9.53 0.62
CA ILE A 54 13.85 -9.68 0.34
C ILE A 54 13.31 -10.83 1.17
N ASN A 55 12.34 -10.56 2.05
CA ASN A 55 11.65 -11.58 2.82
C ASN A 55 10.16 -11.49 2.56
N TYR A 56 9.54 -12.61 2.19
CA TYR A 56 8.09 -12.68 2.04
C TYR A 56 7.46 -13.01 3.39
N LEU A 57 6.44 -12.23 3.76
CA LEU A 57 5.63 -12.49 4.94
C LEU A 57 4.31 -13.09 4.49
N ASP A 58 3.83 -14.09 5.23
CA ASP A 58 2.48 -14.59 5.05
C ASP A 58 1.43 -13.57 5.54
N THR A 59 0.17 -13.85 5.25
CA THR A 59 -0.95 -12.97 5.60
C THR A 59 -1.08 -12.77 7.11
N ASN A 60 -0.82 -13.79 7.93
CA ASN A 60 -0.93 -13.69 9.38
C ASN A 60 0.17 -12.81 9.99
N ALA A 61 1.39 -12.86 9.44
CA ALA A 61 2.48 -11.98 9.81
C ALA A 61 2.14 -10.51 9.47
N TRP A 62 1.58 -10.25 8.28
CA TRP A 62 1.10 -8.91 7.93
C TRP A 62 -0.05 -8.44 8.84
N LYS A 63 -0.97 -9.33 9.17
CA LYS A 63 -2.06 -9.04 10.10
C LYS A 63 -1.54 -8.72 11.50
N CYS A 64 -0.54 -9.45 11.98
CA CYS A 64 0.12 -9.19 13.25
C CYS A 64 0.72 -7.77 13.29
N LEU A 65 1.44 -7.36 12.24
CA LEU A 65 1.98 -6.00 12.12
C LEU A 65 0.87 -4.94 12.15
N SER A 66 -0.19 -5.14 11.36
CA SER A 66 -1.34 -4.23 11.30
C SER A 66 -2.08 -4.13 12.64
N ASP A 67 -2.33 -5.27 13.30
CA ASP A 67 -3.02 -5.32 14.59
C ASP A 67 -2.16 -4.71 15.71
N SER A 68 -0.82 -4.83 15.63
CA SER A 68 0.13 -4.20 16.55
C SER A 68 0.13 -2.67 16.41
N GLU A 69 0.19 -2.15 15.18
CA GLU A 69 0.08 -0.72 14.91
C GLU A 69 -1.26 -0.13 15.40
N ARG A 70 -2.34 -0.92 15.37
CA ARG A 70 -3.67 -0.54 15.86
C ARG A 70 -3.81 -0.70 17.38
N GLY A 71 -2.79 -1.21 18.08
CA GLY A 71 -2.81 -1.42 19.54
C GLY A 71 -3.86 -2.43 19.99
N LYS A 72 -4.15 -3.46 19.18
CA LYS A 72 -5.14 -4.48 19.56
C LYS A 72 -4.67 -5.25 20.80
N LYS A 73 -5.56 -5.36 21.80
CA LYS A 73 -5.30 -6.06 23.06
C LYS A 73 -5.28 -7.59 22.92
N THR A 74 -5.67 -8.12 21.76
CA THR A 74 -5.72 -9.55 21.47
C THR A 74 -4.37 -10.14 21.09
N LEU A 75 -3.32 -9.32 20.98
CA LEU A 75 -1.98 -9.79 20.61
C LEU A 75 -1.32 -10.51 21.79
N THR A 76 -0.72 -11.66 21.47
CA THR A 76 0.13 -12.37 22.44
C THR A 76 1.46 -11.63 22.60
N ALA A 77 2.17 -11.89 23.70
CA ALA A 77 3.50 -11.31 23.92
C ALA A 77 4.47 -11.59 22.76
N GLY A 78 4.42 -12.80 22.18
CA GLY A 78 5.25 -13.16 21.03
C GLY A 78 4.90 -12.40 19.75
N MET A 79 3.62 -12.04 19.56
CA MET A 79 3.19 -11.21 18.43
C MET A 79 3.67 -9.76 18.56
N VAL A 80 3.67 -9.23 19.79
CA VAL A 80 4.21 -7.90 20.09
C VAL A 80 5.72 -7.88 19.83
N ASP A 81 6.46 -8.86 20.37
CA ASP A 81 7.92 -8.96 20.16
C ASP A 81 8.30 -9.13 18.68
N PHE A 82 7.52 -9.90 17.94
CA PHE A 82 7.65 -9.99 16.48
C PHE A 82 7.46 -8.63 15.81
N ALA A 83 6.40 -7.89 16.14
CA ALA A 83 6.12 -6.59 15.55
C ALA A 83 7.22 -5.55 15.89
N ASP A 84 7.71 -5.55 17.13
CA ASP A 84 8.80 -4.68 17.57
C ASP A 84 10.10 -5.01 16.84
N THR A 85 10.42 -6.29 16.69
CA THR A 85 11.58 -6.75 15.91
C THR A 85 11.49 -6.29 14.46
N MET A 86 10.31 -6.41 13.84
CA MET A 86 10.08 -6.01 12.45
C MET A 86 10.14 -4.49 12.25
N ASN A 87 9.78 -3.71 13.28
CA ASN A 87 9.87 -2.26 13.28
C ASN A 87 11.26 -1.72 13.67
N SER A 88 12.20 -2.58 14.09
CA SER A 88 13.56 -2.17 14.41
C SER A 88 14.31 -1.56 13.22
N ASP A 89 15.19 -0.60 13.49
CA ASP A 89 16.01 0.06 12.45
C ASP A 89 16.84 -0.94 11.65
N ARG A 90 17.33 -1.99 12.31
CA ARG A 90 18.07 -3.08 11.66
C ARG A 90 17.24 -3.73 10.57
N VAL A 91 15.97 -4.05 10.84
CA VAL A 91 15.09 -4.70 9.87
C VAL A 91 14.66 -3.72 8.80
N ARG A 92 14.24 -2.50 9.15
CA ARG A 92 13.74 -1.51 8.19
C ARG A 92 14.80 -1.02 7.20
N THR A 93 16.06 -0.99 7.63
CA THR A 93 17.19 -0.57 6.79
C THR A 93 17.63 -1.67 5.83
N ASN A 94 17.67 -2.92 6.30
CA ASN A 94 18.31 -4.02 5.58
C ASN A 94 17.34 -4.96 4.86
N CYS A 95 16.04 -4.90 5.16
CA CYS A 95 15.04 -5.79 4.58
C CYS A 95 14.04 -5.04 3.71
N VAL A 96 13.42 -5.76 2.78
CA VAL A 96 12.23 -5.37 2.01
C VAL A 96 11.22 -6.49 2.14
N PHE A 97 9.95 -6.11 2.31
CA PHE A 97 8.85 -7.04 2.48
C PHE A 97 7.82 -6.82 1.37
N PRO A 98 7.92 -7.55 0.25
CA PRO A 98 6.93 -7.46 -0.81
C PRO A 98 5.57 -7.94 -0.30
N ILE A 99 4.51 -7.27 -0.72
CA ILE A 99 3.14 -7.69 -0.49
C ILE A 99 2.42 -7.86 -1.82
N GLY A 100 1.87 -9.06 -2.05
CA GLY A 100 1.11 -9.38 -3.25
C GLY A 100 -0.35 -8.92 -3.14
N SER A 101 -1.01 -8.76 -4.28
CA SER A 101 -2.44 -8.40 -4.33
C SER A 101 -3.32 -9.42 -3.61
N ALA A 102 -3.04 -10.72 -3.73
CA ALA A 102 -3.76 -11.78 -3.03
C ALA A 102 -3.71 -11.60 -1.50
N THR A 103 -2.52 -11.33 -0.94
CA THR A 103 -2.34 -11.04 0.49
C THR A 103 -3.11 -9.80 0.92
N ILE A 104 -3.15 -8.75 0.09
CA ILE A 104 -3.94 -7.54 0.39
C ILE A 104 -5.44 -7.87 0.48
N PHE A 105 -5.97 -8.63 -0.48
CA PHE A 105 -7.38 -9.02 -0.48
C PHE A 105 -7.71 -9.92 0.72
N GLU A 106 -6.82 -10.84 1.06
CA GLU A 106 -6.98 -11.69 2.24
C GLU A 106 -7.00 -10.85 3.52
N LEU A 107 -6.05 -9.91 3.70
CA LEU A 107 -6.04 -9.00 4.86
C LEU A 107 -7.34 -8.19 4.98
N GLN A 108 -7.87 -7.70 3.85
CA GLN A 108 -9.13 -6.96 3.83
C GLN A 108 -10.32 -7.82 4.28
N SER A 109 -10.32 -9.11 3.94
CA SER A 109 -11.37 -10.05 4.35
C SER A 109 -11.34 -10.39 5.85
N MET A 110 -10.21 -10.12 6.52
CA MET A 110 -9.99 -10.40 7.94
C MET A 110 -10.20 -9.18 8.86
N ASP A 111 -10.59 -8.03 8.31
CA ASP A 111 -10.84 -6.80 9.10
C ASP A 111 -12.29 -6.80 9.62
N ASP A 112 -12.46 -6.59 10.93
CA ASP A 112 -13.78 -6.52 11.57
C ASP A 112 -14.56 -5.25 11.14
N PRO A 113 -15.90 -5.30 11.00
CA PRO A 113 -16.72 -4.16 10.61
C PRO A 113 -16.55 -2.93 11.54
N GLU A 114 -16.33 -3.17 12.84
CA GLU A 114 -16.10 -2.09 13.82
C GLU A 114 -14.77 -1.35 13.59
N SER A 115 -13.78 -2.00 12.97
CA SER A 115 -12.50 -1.37 12.61
C SER A 115 -12.63 -0.43 11.39
N MET A 116 -13.74 -0.51 10.64
CA MET A 116 -14.02 0.33 9.47
C MET A 116 -14.76 1.62 9.82
N SER A 117 -15.51 1.66 10.93
CA SER A 117 -16.30 2.85 11.34
C SER A 117 -15.47 3.93 12.03
N ALA A 118 -14.37 3.57 12.70
CA ALA A 118 -13.44 4.52 13.33
C ALA A 118 -12.68 5.42 12.31
N LYS A 119 -12.80 5.17 11.00
CA LYS A 119 -12.20 5.99 9.94
C LYS A 119 -12.98 7.27 9.60
N GLN A 120 -14.17 7.49 10.14
CA GLN A 120 -15.03 8.62 9.73
C GLN A 120 -14.94 9.89 10.59
N VAL A 121 -14.14 9.93 11.66
CA VAL A 121 -13.94 11.17 12.42
C VAL A 121 -12.46 11.54 12.42
N GLY A 122 -12.09 12.41 11.48
CA GLY A 122 -10.94 13.30 11.68
C GLY A 122 -9.66 13.04 10.88
N ARG A 123 -9.67 12.31 9.76
CA ARG A 123 -8.60 12.40 8.75
C ARG A 123 -9.05 11.87 7.40
N GLU A 124 -9.07 12.77 6.42
CA GLU A 124 -9.27 12.53 5.00
C GLU A 124 -8.48 11.30 4.51
N THR A 125 -9.14 10.15 4.41
CA THR A 125 -8.54 8.91 3.94
C THR A 125 -8.56 8.88 2.42
N ARG A 126 -7.39 9.08 1.81
CA ARG A 126 -7.15 8.72 0.41
C ARG A 126 -7.43 7.21 0.21
N PRO A 127 -8.12 6.81 -0.86
CA PRO A 127 -8.25 5.39 -1.22
C PRO A 127 -6.85 4.82 -1.50
N GLY A 128 -6.47 3.76 -0.78
CA GLY A 128 -5.16 3.11 -0.90
C GLY A 128 -4.28 3.10 0.35
N ARG A 129 -4.69 3.72 1.46
CA ARG A 129 -3.91 3.71 2.71
C ARG A 129 -4.26 2.50 3.60
N LEU A 130 -3.92 1.30 3.13
CA LEU A 130 -3.91 0.08 3.97
C LEU A 130 -2.58 -0.11 4.70
N ILE A 131 -1.61 0.76 4.44
CA ILE A 131 -0.27 0.71 5.01
C ILE A 131 -0.04 2.01 5.78
N SER A 132 0.17 1.88 7.08
CA SER A 132 0.57 2.97 7.97
C SER A 132 1.81 3.71 7.44
N PRO A 133 1.93 5.04 7.65
CA PRO A 133 3.16 5.79 7.37
C PRO A 133 4.44 5.18 7.95
N SER A 134 4.38 4.44 9.06
CA SER A 134 5.53 3.75 9.66
C SER A 134 6.07 2.61 8.77
N LEU A 135 5.21 1.95 8.00
CA LEU A 135 5.59 0.86 7.09
C LEU A 135 5.92 1.34 5.66
N GLN A 136 5.59 2.59 5.32
CA GLN A 136 5.83 3.17 3.98
C GLN A 136 7.32 3.23 3.58
N GLY A 137 8.25 3.21 4.56
CA GLY A 137 9.69 3.20 4.27
C GLY A 137 10.21 1.87 3.69
N THR A 138 9.51 0.76 3.95
CA THR A 138 10.03 -0.60 3.72
C THR A 138 9.10 -1.47 2.86
N ILE A 139 7.82 -1.10 2.74
CA ILE A 139 6.89 -1.80 1.87
C ILE A 139 6.99 -1.25 0.45
N LEU A 140 7.46 -2.12 -0.45
CA LEU A 140 7.31 -1.88 -1.88
C LEU A 140 5.95 -2.46 -2.30
N GLY A 141 4.98 -1.57 -2.49
CA GLY A 141 3.66 -1.95 -2.99
C GLY A 141 3.75 -2.48 -4.41
N VAL A 142 3.18 -3.68 -4.61
CA VAL A 142 2.87 -4.34 -5.89
C VAL A 142 4.01 -4.30 -6.91
N LEU A 143 5.01 -5.15 -6.68
CA LEU A 143 5.74 -5.78 -7.79
C LEU A 143 4.82 -6.84 -8.37
N LEU A 144 3.99 -6.46 -9.36
CA LEU A 144 3.51 -7.28 -10.48
C LEU A 144 2.62 -6.40 -11.39
#